data_AF-A0A6L8B889-F1
#
_entry.id   AF-A0A6L8B889-F1
#
_cell.length_a   1.000
_cell.length_b   1.000
_cell.length_c   1.000
_cell.angle_alpha   90.00
_cell.angle_beta   90.00
_cell.angle_gamma   90.00
#
_symmetry.space_group_name_H-M   'P 1'
#
loop_
_entity.id
_entity.type
_entity.pdbx_description
1 polymer ?
#
loop_
_entity_poly.entity_id
_entity_poly.type
_entity_poly.pdbx_seq_one_letter_code
_entity_poly.pdbx_strand_id
1 'polypeptide(L)'
;MSIASRTALLISVALAACTERPAGETAGPVTYIDDWQGSGVQGTLVYWKGVASNFLARPRHVGIWLPPGYDAAAEARYPVLYMHDGQNLFDPRLIGSGEIWDVDDAVVRLVESGTIPPVIVVGVFNSADRGFEYSPWHGAPDYARFLIDELMPRVNEEFATLTGP
;
A
#
# COMPACT_ATOMS: atom_id res chain seq x y z
N MET A 1 64.61 -7.39 8.27
CA MET A 1 63.53 -7.72 7.31
C MET A 1 62.19 -7.47 7.99
N SER A 2 61.49 -6.41 7.54
CA SER A 2 60.06 -6.01 7.66
C SER A 2 59.15 -6.76 8.67
N ILE A 3 58.66 -6.14 9.75
CA ILE A 3 57.41 -5.33 9.93
C ILE A 3 56.08 -6.10 9.74
N ALA A 4 55.40 -6.25 10.89
CA ALA A 4 53.96 -6.19 11.21
C ALA A 4 52.87 -6.58 10.19
N SER A 5 51.86 -7.31 10.69
CA SER A 5 50.47 -7.08 10.29
C SER A 5 49.56 -7.23 11.51
N ARG A 6 49.03 -6.09 11.98
CA ARG A 6 47.94 -6.00 12.96
C ARG A 6 46.67 -5.75 12.15
N THR A 7 45.72 -6.66 12.23
CA THR A 7 44.39 -6.51 11.63
C THR A 7 43.60 -5.46 12.40
N ALA A 8 43.19 -4.40 11.70
CA ALA A 8 42.33 -3.34 12.21
C ALA A 8 40.86 -3.74 12.03
N LEU A 9 40.06 -3.61 13.09
CA LEU A 9 38.60 -3.67 13.03
C LEU A 9 38.08 -2.23 13.24
N LEU A 10 37.65 -1.58 12.17
CA LEU A 10 36.99 -0.28 12.21
C LEU A 10 35.47 -0.52 12.18
N ILE A 11 34.83 -0.34 13.33
CA ILE A 11 33.37 -0.22 13.44
C ILE A 11 33.02 1.21 13.05
N SER A 12 32.46 1.40 11.85
CA SER A 12 31.84 2.67 11.47
C SER A 12 30.37 2.64 11.83
N VAL A 13 30.00 3.30 12.93
CA VAL A 13 28.62 3.71 13.18
C VAL A 13 28.39 4.94 12.31
N ALA A 14 27.73 4.75 11.17
CA ALA A 14 27.25 5.85 10.35
C ALA A 14 25.92 6.35 10.91
N LEU A 15 25.98 7.48 11.60
CA LEU A 15 24.85 8.35 11.90
C LEU A 15 24.37 8.92 10.55
N ALA A 16 23.30 8.38 9.98
CA ALA A 16 22.68 9.00 8.81
C ALA A 16 21.82 10.17 9.30
N ALA A 17 22.37 11.36 9.11
CA ALA A 17 21.71 12.65 9.26
C ALA A 17 20.42 12.71 8.43
N CYS A 18 19.46 13.54 8.86
CA CYS A 18 18.40 14.05 8.00
C CYS A 18 19.02 14.57 6.70
N THR A 19 18.90 13.82 5.61
CA THR A 19 19.37 14.28 4.31
C THR A 19 18.33 15.26 3.76
N GLU A 20 18.71 16.53 3.70
CA GLU A 20 17.97 17.53 2.93
C GLU A 20 17.84 17.06 1.47
N ARG A 21 16.61 17.09 0.93
CA ARG A 21 16.33 16.75 -0.47
C ARG A 21 17.13 17.66 -1.41
N PRO A 22 17.86 17.13 -2.40
CA PRO A 22 18.51 17.97 -3.41
C PRO A 22 17.46 18.72 -4.23
N ALA A 23 17.65 20.02 -4.38
CA ALA A 23 16.80 20.86 -5.21
C ALA A 23 16.97 20.48 -6.69
N GLY A 24 15.96 19.82 -7.26
CA GLY A 24 15.91 19.46 -8.69
C GLY A 24 15.32 18.09 -9.00
N GLU A 25 15.09 17.23 -8.01
CA GLU A 25 14.48 15.92 -8.24
C GLU A 25 12.94 16.05 -8.24
N THR A 26 12.35 16.02 -9.43
CA THR A 26 10.90 15.88 -9.64
C THR A 26 10.53 14.40 -9.72
N ALA A 27 10.92 13.61 -8.70
CA ALA A 27 10.30 12.31 -8.52
C ALA A 27 8.84 12.55 -8.13
N GLY A 28 7.94 12.41 -9.10
CA GLY A 28 6.51 12.35 -8.80
C GLY A 28 6.22 11.18 -7.84
N PRO A 29 5.08 11.18 -7.13
CA PRO A 29 4.73 10.21 -6.09
C PRO A 29 4.70 8.73 -6.51
N VAL A 30 5.06 8.40 -7.76
CA VAL A 30 4.94 7.08 -8.39
C VAL A 30 6.21 6.21 -8.23
N THR A 31 7.35 6.76 -7.84
CA THR A 31 8.61 5.98 -7.72
C THR A 31 8.59 4.96 -6.56
N TYR A 32 7.78 5.18 -5.53
CA TYR A 32 7.72 4.30 -4.35
C TYR A 32 6.71 3.15 -4.48
N ILE A 33 5.97 3.11 -5.60
CA ILE A 33 5.01 2.03 -5.91
C ILE A 33 5.74 0.80 -6.49
N ASP A 34 6.95 0.99 -7.01
CA ASP A 34 7.74 -0.09 -7.63
C ASP A 34 8.46 -0.97 -6.60
N ASP A 35 8.77 -0.41 -5.42
CA ASP A 35 9.40 -1.12 -4.32
C ASP A 35 8.78 -0.67 -2.98
N TRP A 36 7.85 -1.48 -2.49
CA TRP A 36 7.22 -1.24 -1.19
C TRP A 36 8.17 -1.56 -0.03
N GLN A 37 9.30 -2.26 -0.27
CA GLN A 37 10.24 -2.59 0.79
C GLN A 37 10.76 -1.30 1.42
N GLY A 38 10.76 -1.26 2.76
CA GLY A 38 11.08 -0.05 3.52
C GLY A 38 9.91 0.93 3.75
N SER A 39 8.68 0.59 3.34
CA SER A 39 7.47 1.33 3.75
C SER A 39 7.18 1.21 5.25
N GLY A 40 7.72 0.18 5.92
CA GLY A 40 7.50 -0.08 7.35
C GLY A 40 6.32 -1.00 7.65
N VAL A 41 5.60 -1.43 6.61
CA VAL A 41 4.37 -2.22 6.81
C VAL A 41 4.63 -3.59 7.44
N GLN A 42 3.70 -4.02 8.29
CA GLN A 42 3.71 -5.35 8.87
C GLN A 42 2.84 -6.31 8.05
N GLY A 43 3.41 -6.91 7.02
CA GLY A 43 2.67 -7.77 6.09
C GLY A 43 3.32 -7.78 4.71
N THR A 44 2.52 -8.00 3.67
CA THR A 44 2.97 -7.86 2.28
C THR A 44 2.12 -6.82 1.58
N LEU A 45 2.78 -5.89 0.87
CA LEU A 45 2.09 -4.89 0.06
C LEU A 45 2.28 -5.21 -1.42
N VAL A 46 1.20 -5.21 -2.17
CA VAL A 46 1.19 -5.38 -3.62
C VAL A 46 0.59 -4.12 -4.23
N TYR A 47 1.21 -3.61 -5.28
CA TYR A 47 0.69 -2.47 -5.99
C TYR A 47 0.30 -2.82 -7.42
N TRP A 48 -0.96 -2.59 -7.77
CA TRP A 48 -1.39 -2.56 -9.15
C TRP A 48 -1.32 -1.12 -9.68
N LYS A 49 -0.51 -0.91 -10.70
CA LYS A 49 -0.27 0.42 -11.28
C LYS A 49 -1.19 0.67 -12.46
N GLY A 50 -1.78 1.87 -12.49
CA GLY A 50 -2.50 2.34 -13.67
C GLY A 50 -3.64 1.41 -14.10
N VAL A 51 -4.36 0.83 -13.14
CA VAL A 51 -5.54 -0.02 -13.38
C VAL A 51 -6.54 0.77 -14.22
N ALA A 52 -6.69 0.35 -15.48
CA ALA A 52 -7.63 0.95 -16.40
C ALA A 52 -9.07 0.52 -16.08
N SER A 53 -10.02 1.40 -16.39
CA SER A 53 -11.44 1.24 -16.16
C SER A 53 -12.22 1.70 -17.39
N ASN A 54 -13.34 1.02 -17.68
CA ASN A 54 -14.29 1.48 -18.68
C ASN A 54 -15.21 2.61 -18.15
N PHE A 55 -15.25 2.79 -16.83
CA PHE A 55 -16.12 3.76 -16.15
C PHE A 55 -15.38 5.04 -15.74
N LEU A 56 -14.08 4.96 -15.50
CA LEU A 56 -13.28 6.10 -15.06
C LEU A 56 -12.49 6.71 -16.21
N ALA A 57 -12.48 8.05 -16.25
CA ALA A 57 -11.71 8.80 -17.23
C ALA A 57 -10.19 8.68 -17.03
N ARG A 58 -9.74 8.29 -15.82
CA ARG A 58 -8.33 8.13 -15.47
C ARG A 58 -8.10 6.76 -14.85
N PRO A 59 -6.95 6.12 -15.09
CA PRO A 59 -6.60 4.88 -14.42
C PRO A 59 -6.33 5.10 -12.92
N ARG A 60 -6.35 4.01 -12.13
CA ARG A 60 -6.12 4.03 -10.67
C ARG A 60 -4.91 3.22 -10.27
N HIS A 61 -4.09 3.76 -9.37
CA HIS A 61 -3.20 2.90 -8.59
C HIS A 61 -4.02 2.24 -7.46
N VAL A 62 -3.71 0.98 -7.17
CA VAL A 62 -4.37 0.23 -6.11
C VAL A 62 -3.28 -0.42 -5.26
N GLY A 63 -3.30 -0.16 -3.96
CA GLY A 63 -2.48 -0.87 -2.97
C GLY A 63 -3.29 -1.99 -2.35
N ILE A 64 -2.75 -3.20 -2.34
CA ILE A 64 -3.34 -4.38 -1.73
C ILE A 64 -2.41 -4.84 -0.62
N TRP A 65 -2.84 -4.67 0.62
CA TRP A 65 -2.12 -5.13 1.79
C TRP A 65 -2.65 -6.50 2.22
N LEU A 66 -1.73 -7.45 2.38
CA LEU A 66 -1.97 -8.82 2.82
C LEU A 66 -1.49 -8.96 4.28
N PRO A 67 -2.32 -9.52 5.17
CA PRO A 67 -1.99 -9.62 6.58
C PRO A 67 -0.80 -10.55 6.82
N PRO A 68 -0.06 -10.40 7.93
CA PRO A 68 0.99 -11.33 8.32
C PRO A 68 0.50 -12.78 8.31
N GLY A 69 1.31 -13.68 7.74
CA GLY A 69 0.98 -15.10 7.64
C GLY A 69 0.02 -15.48 6.51
N TYR A 70 -0.32 -14.56 5.61
CA TYR A 70 -1.18 -14.81 4.44
C TYR A 70 -0.76 -16.06 3.64
N ASP A 71 0.53 -16.22 3.31
CA ASP A 71 1.01 -17.36 2.51
C ASP A 71 1.15 -18.67 3.30
N ALA A 72 1.10 -18.62 4.64
CA ALA A 72 1.31 -19.81 5.47
C ALA A 72 0.07 -20.71 5.56
N ALA A 73 -1.11 -20.19 5.20
CA ALA A 73 -2.38 -20.90 5.31
C ALA A 73 -2.98 -21.16 3.92
N ALA A 74 -2.56 -22.25 3.27
CA ALA A 74 -2.93 -22.58 1.88
C ALA A 74 -4.45 -22.63 1.60
N GLU A 75 -5.27 -22.92 2.61
CA GLU A 75 -6.73 -22.98 2.49
C GLU A 75 -7.45 -21.77 3.09
N ALA A 76 -6.74 -20.84 3.72
CA ALA A 76 -7.37 -19.67 4.30
C ALA A 76 -7.96 -18.77 3.20
N ARG A 77 -9.07 -18.11 3.57
CA ARG A 77 -9.70 -17.06 2.80
C ARG A 77 -9.96 -15.89 3.73
N TYR A 78 -9.78 -14.69 3.23
CA TYR A 78 -9.80 -13.46 4.04
C TYR A 78 -10.96 -12.56 3.60
N PRO A 79 -11.70 -11.95 4.52
CA PRO A 79 -12.58 -10.84 4.16
C PRO A 79 -11.74 -9.68 3.61
N VAL A 80 -12.37 -8.85 2.78
CA VAL A 80 -11.69 -7.75 2.09
C VAL A 80 -12.28 -6.42 2.50
N LEU A 81 -11.45 -5.52 3.01
CA LEU A 81 -11.79 -4.14 3.32
C LEU A 81 -11.34 -3.23 2.17
N TYR A 82 -12.29 -2.66 1.44
CA TYR A 82 -12.01 -1.65 0.41
C TYR A 82 -11.99 -0.26 1.02
N MET A 83 -10.93 0.50 0.76
CA MET A 83 -10.73 1.85 1.26
C MET A 83 -10.39 2.82 0.12
N HIS A 84 -10.92 4.04 0.24
CA HIS A 84 -10.60 5.15 -0.66
C HIS A 84 -9.31 5.84 -0.22
N ASP A 85 -8.76 6.69 -1.09
CA ASP A 85 -7.55 7.47 -0.81
C ASP A 85 -6.35 6.57 -0.46
N GLY A 86 -6.19 5.49 -1.22
CA GLY A 86 -5.22 4.41 -0.99
C GLY A 86 -3.77 4.86 -0.78
N GLN A 87 -3.38 6.00 -1.34
CA GLN A 87 -2.04 6.58 -1.14
C GLN A 87 -1.79 7.00 0.31
N ASN A 88 -2.83 7.11 1.13
CA ASN A 88 -2.73 7.55 2.51
C ASN A 88 -2.59 6.41 3.53
N LEU A 89 -2.71 5.14 3.11
CA LEU A 89 -3.01 4.05 4.05
C LEU A 89 -1.78 3.42 4.70
N PHE A 90 -0.70 3.23 3.94
CA PHE A 90 0.37 2.28 4.32
C PHE A 90 1.79 2.83 4.20
N ASP A 91 2.10 3.58 3.14
CA ASP A 91 3.48 3.96 2.82
C ASP A 91 3.66 5.47 3.00
N PRO A 92 4.37 5.93 4.05
CA PRO A 92 4.55 7.35 4.33
C PRO A 92 5.35 8.07 3.23
N ARG A 93 6.09 7.34 2.39
CA ARG A 93 6.86 7.89 1.27
C ARG A 93 5.95 8.41 0.15
N LEU A 94 4.69 8.00 0.11
CA LEU A 94 3.71 8.43 -0.88
C LEU A 94 3.04 9.77 -0.56
N ILE A 95 3.16 10.25 0.68
CA ILE A 95 2.51 11.49 1.13
C ILE A 95 3.57 12.54 1.47
N GLY A 96 3.41 13.76 0.96
CA GLY A 96 4.33 14.86 1.25
C GLY A 96 4.40 15.28 2.73
N SER A 97 3.38 14.99 3.54
CA SER A 97 3.39 15.24 4.99
C SER A 97 4.11 14.15 5.79
N GLY A 98 4.28 12.94 5.22
CA GLY A 98 4.75 11.75 5.93
C GLY A 98 3.75 11.14 6.91
N GLU A 99 2.60 11.77 7.17
CA GLU A 99 1.55 11.27 8.05
C GLU A 99 0.53 10.44 7.26
N ILE A 100 0.63 9.11 7.40
CA ILE A 100 -0.33 8.13 6.88
C ILE A 100 -1.41 7.82 7.93
N TRP A 101 -2.36 6.98 7.56
CA TRP A 101 -3.41 6.50 8.46
C TRP A 101 -3.04 5.22 9.23
N ASP A 102 -1.86 4.65 8.99
CA ASP A 102 -1.32 3.45 9.66
C ASP A 102 -2.34 2.30 9.73
N VAL A 103 -2.98 2.01 8.60
CA VAL A 103 -4.10 1.05 8.56
C VAL A 103 -3.63 -0.37 8.84
N ASP A 104 -2.48 -0.76 8.33
CA ASP A 104 -1.91 -2.08 8.57
C ASP A 104 -1.58 -2.31 10.05
N ASP A 105 -0.94 -1.35 10.71
CA ASP A 105 -0.66 -1.41 12.15
C ASP A 105 -1.94 -1.47 12.99
N ALA A 106 -2.98 -0.73 12.59
CA ALA A 106 -4.29 -0.80 13.23
C ALA A 106 -4.94 -2.18 13.07
N VAL A 107 -4.90 -2.75 11.86
CA VAL A 107 -5.44 -4.08 11.58
C VAL A 107 -4.68 -5.16 12.35
N VAL A 108 -3.34 -5.15 12.32
CA VAL A 108 -2.50 -6.12 13.06
C VAL A 108 -2.87 -6.11 14.55
N ARG A 109 -2.94 -4.95 15.18
CA ARG A 109 -3.30 -4.83 16.60
C ARG A 109 -4.73 -5.34 16.90
N LEU A 110 -5.68 -5.11 16.02
CA LEU A 110 -7.06 -5.60 16.20
C LEU A 110 -7.16 -7.12 16.00
N VAL A 111 -6.34 -7.69 15.12
CA VAL A 111 -6.23 -9.15 14.92
C VAL A 111 -5.57 -9.82 16.11
N GLU A 112 -4.44 -9.28 16.58
CA GLU A 112 -3.70 -9.82 17.74
C GLU A 112 -4.53 -9.79 19.04
N SER A 113 -5.39 -8.78 19.19
CA SER A 113 -6.33 -8.71 20.31
C SER A 113 -7.57 -9.60 20.15
N GLY A 114 -7.74 -10.26 18.99
CA GLY A 114 -8.91 -11.09 18.67
C GLY A 114 -10.19 -10.30 18.42
N THR A 115 -10.10 -8.99 18.19
CA THR A 115 -11.26 -8.11 17.96
C THR A 115 -11.85 -8.31 16.57
N ILE A 116 -10.99 -8.51 15.57
CA ILE A 116 -11.38 -8.82 14.17
C ILE A 116 -10.60 -10.02 13.66
N PRO A 117 -11.12 -10.79 12.68
CA PRO A 117 -10.29 -11.76 11.97
C PRO A 117 -9.25 -11.04 11.10
N PRO A 118 -8.16 -11.72 10.66
CA PRO A 118 -7.27 -11.18 9.64
C PRO A 118 -8.05 -10.77 8.37
N VAL A 119 -7.71 -9.62 7.78
CA VAL A 119 -8.40 -9.07 6.61
C VAL A 119 -7.39 -8.65 5.55
N ILE A 120 -7.78 -8.73 4.27
CA ILE A 120 -7.05 -8.05 3.18
C ILE A 120 -7.55 -6.61 3.13
N VAL A 121 -6.66 -5.65 2.93
CA VAL A 121 -7.05 -4.24 2.74
C VAL A 121 -6.70 -3.80 1.32
N VAL A 122 -7.69 -3.29 0.58
CA VAL A 122 -7.53 -2.77 -0.78
C VAL A 122 -7.75 -1.27 -0.78
N GLY A 123 -6.67 -0.51 -0.93
CA GLY A 123 -6.67 0.94 -1.02
C GLY A 123 -6.67 1.45 -2.46
N VAL A 124 -7.74 2.13 -2.88
CA VAL A 124 -7.83 2.75 -4.21
C VAL A 124 -7.33 4.18 -4.15
N PHE A 125 -6.26 4.49 -4.87
CA PHE A 125 -5.69 5.84 -4.90
C PHE A 125 -6.69 6.80 -5.51
N ASN A 126 -6.79 8.01 -4.96
CA ASN A 126 -7.61 9.04 -5.57
C ASN A 126 -6.94 9.62 -6.83
N SER A 127 -7.68 10.47 -7.53
CA SER A 127 -7.19 11.24 -8.66
C SER A 127 -7.35 12.75 -8.41
N ALA A 128 -6.90 13.58 -9.34
CA ALA A 128 -7.20 15.02 -9.32
C ALA A 128 -8.73 15.30 -9.35
N ASP A 129 -9.53 14.33 -9.80
CA ASP A 129 -10.99 14.41 -9.90
C ASP A 129 -11.69 13.83 -8.67
N ARG A 130 -10.97 13.56 -7.55
CA ARG A 130 -11.50 13.00 -6.29
C ARG A 130 -12.87 13.57 -5.87
N GLY A 131 -12.99 14.90 -5.88
CA GLY A 131 -14.23 15.58 -5.47
C GLY A 131 -15.41 15.30 -6.40
N PHE A 132 -15.15 15.15 -7.70
CA PHE A 132 -16.15 14.79 -8.69
C PHE A 132 -16.52 13.30 -8.58
N GLU A 133 -15.52 12.43 -8.48
CA GLU A 133 -15.67 10.97 -8.43
C GLU A 133 -16.37 10.50 -7.16
N TYR A 134 -16.25 11.20 -6.04
CA TYR A 134 -16.92 10.81 -4.78
C TYR A 134 -18.27 11.50 -4.58
N SER A 135 -18.67 12.38 -5.50
CA SER A 135 -19.95 13.08 -5.39
C SER A 135 -21.11 12.22 -5.90
N PRO A 136 -22.16 11.97 -5.09
CA PRO A 136 -23.33 11.19 -5.52
C PRO A 136 -24.11 11.86 -6.66
N TRP A 137 -23.92 13.17 -6.84
CA TRP A 137 -24.57 13.95 -7.89
C TRP A 137 -23.77 13.96 -9.20
N HIS A 138 -22.57 13.36 -9.21
CA HIS A 138 -21.64 13.39 -10.33
C HIS A 138 -21.03 12.01 -10.60
N GLY A 139 -19.74 11.83 -10.35
CA GLY A 139 -18.98 10.64 -10.78
C GLY A 139 -19.11 9.42 -9.86
N ALA A 140 -19.76 9.52 -8.70
CA ALA A 140 -19.83 8.40 -7.76
C ALA A 140 -20.50 7.13 -8.30
N PRO A 141 -21.56 7.19 -9.13
CA PRO A 141 -22.12 5.98 -9.74
C PRO A 141 -21.10 5.23 -10.62
N ASP A 142 -20.32 5.95 -11.42
CA ASP A 142 -19.29 5.32 -12.25
C ASP A 142 -18.10 4.81 -11.43
N TYR A 143 -17.72 5.53 -10.38
CA TYR A 143 -16.71 5.06 -9.43
C TYR A 143 -17.16 3.80 -8.69
N ALA A 144 -18.43 3.72 -8.29
CA ALA A 144 -19.00 2.51 -7.69
C ALA A 144 -18.97 1.32 -8.68
N ARG A 145 -19.27 1.54 -9.96
CA ARG A 145 -19.15 0.48 -10.98
C ARG A 145 -17.72 0.04 -11.22
N PHE A 146 -16.74 0.96 -11.22
CA PHE A 146 -15.33 0.56 -11.24
C PHE A 146 -15.01 -0.39 -10.07
N LEU A 147 -15.49 -0.10 -8.85
CA LEU A 147 -15.24 -0.98 -7.71
C LEU A 147 -15.93 -2.34 -7.88
N ILE A 148 -17.23 -2.34 -8.15
CA ILE A 148 -18.08 -3.54 -8.10
C ILE A 148 -17.87 -4.42 -9.34
N ASP A 149 -17.83 -3.83 -10.52
CA ASP A 149 -17.87 -4.56 -11.79
C ASP A 149 -16.46 -4.87 -12.32
N GLU A 150 -15.43 -4.14 -11.88
CA GLU A 150 -14.07 -4.27 -12.42
C GLU A 150 -13.03 -4.63 -11.36
N LEU A 151 -12.94 -3.89 -10.26
CA LEU A 151 -11.86 -4.09 -9.28
C LEU A 151 -12.10 -5.30 -8.38
N MET A 152 -13.28 -5.39 -7.76
CA MET A 152 -13.63 -6.48 -6.85
C MET A 152 -13.49 -7.87 -7.50
N PRO A 153 -13.98 -8.11 -8.73
CA PRO A 153 -13.80 -9.40 -9.38
C PRO A 153 -12.32 -9.76 -9.59
N ARG A 154 -11.49 -8.79 -10.01
CA ARG A 154 -10.04 -9.02 -10.21
C ARG A 154 -9.34 -9.35 -8.90
N VAL A 155 -9.66 -8.64 -7.81
CA VAL A 155 -9.12 -8.94 -6.48
C VAL A 155 -9.54 -10.34 -6.02
N ASN A 156 -10.80 -10.71 -6.26
CA ASN A 156 -11.30 -12.02 -5.88
C ASN A 156 -10.70 -13.17 -6.70
N GLU A 157 -10.26 -12.89 -7.93
CA GLU A 157 -9.59 -13.85 -8.80
C GLU A 157 -8.11 -14.05 -8.41
N GLU A 158 -7.40 -12.97 -8.07
CA GLU A 158 -5.95 -13.01 -7.79
C GLU A 158 -5.61 -13.36 -6.33
N PHE A 159 -6.49 -13.00 -5.39
CA PHE A 159 -6.24 -13.19 -3.95
C PHE A 159 -7.23 -14.17 -3.31
N ALA A 160 -6.81 -14.77 -2.20
CA ALA A 160 -7.56 -15.71 -1.39
C ALA A 160 -8.66 -14.99 -0.59
N THR A 161 -9.67 -14.49 -1.29
CA THR A 161 -10.76 -13.70 -0.71
C THR A 161 -11.95 -14.56 -0.28
N LEU A 162 -12.62 -14.17 0.80
CA LEU A 162 -13.96 -14.67 1.11
C LEU A 162 -14.95 -14.00 0.16
N THR A 163 -15.58 -14.81 -0.70
CA THR A 163 -16.61 -14.35 -1.64
C THR A 163 -17.98 -14.87 -1.22
N GLY A 164 -18.97 -13.98 -1.21
CA GLY A 164 -20.35 -14.31 -0.81
C GLY A 164 -20.77 -13.68 0.53
N PRO A 165 -22.08 -13.66 0.82
CA PRO A 165 -22.61 -13.34 2.15
C PRO A 165 -22.34 -14.45 3.17
#